data_AF-U4PXR9-F1
#
_entry.id   AF-U4PXR9-F1
#
_cell.length_a   1.000
_cell.length_b   1.000
_cell.length_c   1.000
_cell.angle_alpha   90.00
_cell.angle_beta   90.00
_cell.angle_gamma   90.00
#
_symmetry.space_group_name_H-M   'P 1'
#
loop_
_entity.id
_entity.type
_entity.pdbx_description
1 polymer ?
#
loop_
_entity_poly.entity_id
_entity_poly.type
_entity_poly.pdbx_seq_one_letter_code
_entity_poly.pdbx_strand_id
1 'polypeptide(L)'
;MKELKAARIALKAIRLVLFQATIRPADRRSVEIYLLVTTCGVNQAIAAEVCGCTKQNVSKLLKSVEDRRDQRDFDRALSLLEAVVLGE
;
A
#
# COMPACT_ATOMS: atom_id res chain seq x y z
N MET A 1 16.18 -13.00 3.46
CA MET A 1 16.90 -11.88 2.82
C MET A 1 16.39 -11.50 1.43
N LYS A 2 16.13 -12.45 0.51
CA LYS A 2 15.61 -12.12 -0.84
C LYS A 2 14.25 -11.39 -0.79
N GLU A 3 13.34 -11.87 0.05
CA GLU A 3 11.99 -11.29 0.20
C GLU A 3 12.01 -9.85 0.73
N LEU A 4 12.86 -9.54 1.72
CA LEU A 4 13.03 -8.17 2.23
C LEU A 4 13.53 -7.20 1.15
N LYS A 5 14.45 -7.65 0.29
CA LYS A 5 14.95 -6.82 -0.81
C LYS A 5 13.84 -6.57 -1.85
N ALA A 6 13.09 -7.60 -2.22
CA ALA A 6 11.95 -7.48 -3.12
C ALA A 6 10.88 -6.54 -2.57
N ALA A 7 10.49 -6.70 -1.29
CA ALA A 7 9.53 -5.82 -0.62
C ALA A 7 10.00 -4.37 -0.57
N ARG A 8 11.30 -4.10 -0.34
CA ARG A 8 11.85 -2.74 -0.41
C ARG A 8 11.79 -2.13 -1.81
N ILE A 9 12.00 -2.93 -2.86
CA ILE A 9 11.89 -2.48 -4.25
C ILE A 9 10.43 -2.18 -4.58
N ALA A 10 9.51 -3.09 -4.25
CA ALA A 10 8.07 -2.89 -4.43
C ALA A 10 7.58 -1.62 -3.71
N LEU A 11 8.00 -1.42 -2.46
CA LEU A 11 7.69 -0.22 -1.68
C LEU A 11 8.14 1.07 -2.38
N LYS A 12 9.33 1.08 -3.00
CA LYS A 12 9.83 2.24 -3.75
C LYS A 12 9.00 2.50 -5.02
N ALA A 13 8.61 1.44 -5.74
CA ALA A 13 7.75 1.56 -6.91
C ALA A 13 6.37 2.11 -6.53
N ILE A 14 5.74 1.56 -5.48
CA ILE A 14 4.46 2.03 -4.96
C ILE A 14 4.54 3.53 -4.58
N ARG A 15 5.61 3.95 -3.89
CA ARG A 15 5.83 5.37 -3.55
C ARG A 15 5.90 6.27 -4.77
N LEU A 16 6.57 5.82 -5.83
CA LEU A 16 6.70 6.58 -7.07
C LEU A 16 5.34 6.77 -7.75
N VAL A 17 4.53 5.71 -7.81
CA VAL A 17 3.17 5.79 -8.37
C VAL A 17 2.27 6.67 -7.51
N LEU A 18 2.31 6.51 -6.18
CA LEU A 18 1.55 7.33 -5.23
C LEU A 18 1.89 8.81 -5.29
N PHE A 19 3.13 9.16 -5.62
CA PHE A 19 3.54 10.55 -5.79
C PHE A 19 2.79 11.23 -6.94
N GLN A 20 2.44 10.48 -7.99
CA GLN A 20 1.71 10.98 -9.17
C GLN A 20 0.18 10.85 -9.04
N ALA A 21 -0.30 10.09 -8.05
CA ALA A 21 -1.72 9.79 -7.91
C ALA A 21 -2.50 10.84 -7.10
N THR A 22 -3.80 10.93 -7.39
CA THR A 22 -4.76 11.81 -6.69
C THR A 22 -5.24 11.19 -5.37
N ILE A 23 -4.31 10.73 -4.53
CA ILE A 23 -4.60 10.28 -3.15
C ILE A 23 -4.25 11.40 -2.18
N ARG A 24 -5.17 11.68 -1.24
CA ARG A 24 -4.96 12.71 -0.22
C ARG A 24 -3.69 12.40 0.58
N PRO A 25 -2.86 13.39 0.94
CA PRO A 25 -1.62 13.16 1.68
C PRO A 25 -1.78 12.34 2.96
N ALA A 26 -2.90 12.53 3.68
CA ALA A 26 -3.22 11.79 4.90
C ALA A 26 -3.37 10.27 4.69
N ASP A 27 -3.69 9.84 3.47
CA ASP A 27 -3.98 8.43 3.15
C ASP A 27 -2.80 7.71 2.51
N ARG A 28 -1.77 8.45 2.08
CA ARG A 28 -0.66 7.87 1.32
C ARG A 28 0.02 6.74 2.08
N ARG A 29 0.16 6.88 3.40
CA ARG A 29 0.82 5.88 4.24
C ARG A 29 0.00 4.59 4.36
N SER A 30 -1.32 4.70 4.51
CA SER A 30 -2.19 3.53 4.61
C SER A 30 -2.31 2.83 3.26
N VAL A 31 -2.46 3.58 2.17
CA VAL A 31 -2.50 3.05 0.79
C VAL A 31 -1.18 2.39 0.39
N GLU A 32 -0.03 2.99 0.74
CA GLU A 32 1.29 2.39 0.49
C GLU A 32 1.41 0.99 1.09
N ILE A 33 1.05 0.86 2.36
CA ILE A 33 1.14 -0.41 3.10
C ILE A 33 0.09 -1.40 2.59
N TYR A 34 -1.09 -0.91 2.22
CA TYR A 34 -2.16 -1.70 1.64
C TYR A 34 -1.70 -2.36 0.33
N LEU A 35 -1.26 -1.59 -0.66
CA LEU A 35 -0.81 -2.11 -1.95
C LEU A 35 0.36 -3.11 -1.80
N LEU A 36 1.26 -2.86 -0.85
CA LEU A 36 2.37 -3.77 -0.58
C LEU A 36 1.88 -5.14 -0.09
N VAL A 37 0.84 -5.16 0.75
CA VAL A 37 0.31 -6.41 1.34
C VAL A 37 -0.68 -7.10 0.40
N THR A 38 -1.62 -6.37 -0.18
CA THR A 38 -2.74 -6.93 -0.96
C THR A 38 -2.35 -7.18 -2.42
N THR A 39 -1.72 -6.21 -3.06
CA THR A 39 -1.35 -6.30 -4.48
C THR A 39 -0.02 -7.04 -4.68
N CYS A 40 1.01 -6.72 -3.89
CA CYS A 40 2.31 -7.37 -4.00
C CYS A 40 2.45 -8.65 -3.17
N GLY A 41 1.42 -9.04 -2.39
CA GLY A 41 1.39 -10.27 -1.61
C GLY A 41 2.41 -10.33 -0.47
N VAL A 42 2.95 -9.19 -0.01
CA VAL A 42 3.95 -9.16 1.07
C VAL A 42 3.28 -9.44 2.41
N ASN A 43 3.78 -10.44 3.15
CA ASN A 43 3.32 -10.72 4.50
C ASN A 43 3.44 -9.49 5.41
N GLN A 44 2.42 -9.23 6.24
CA GLN A 44 2.37 -8.13 7.19
C GLN A 44 3.60 -8.00 8.11
N ALA A 45 4.27 -9.11 8.47
CA ALA A 45 5.52 -9.04 9.26
C ALA A 45 6.67 -8.41 8.46
N ILE A 46 6.83 -8.79 7.20
CA ILE A 46 7.83 -8.22 6.29
C ILE A 46 7.46 -6.77 5.96
N ALA A 47 6.17 -6.49 5.70
CA ALA A 47 5.68 -5.13 5.47
C ALA A 47 5.98 -4.21 6.66
N ALA A 48 5.73 -4.68 7.89
CA ALA A 48 6.05 -3.96 9.12
C ALA A 48 7.55 -3.63 9.21
N GLU A 49 8.41 -4.61 8.94
CA GLU A 49 9.87 -4.42 8.95
C GLU A 49 10.32 -3.39 7.91
N VAL A 50 9.91 -3.53 6.65
CA VAL A 50 10.36 -2.60 5.58
C VAL A 50 9.76 -1.20 5.70
N CYS A 51 8.59 -1.09 6.31
CA CYS A 51 7.96 0.20 6.59
C CYS A 51 8.42 0.82 7.91
N GLY A 52 9.16 0.11 8.76
CA GLY A 52 9.63 0.60 10.06
C GLY A 52 8.49 0.84 11.05
N CYS A 53 7.50 -0.04 11.07
CA CYS A 53 6.36 0.05 11.99
C CYS A 53 6.03 -1.33 12.60
N THR A 54 5.05 -1.39 13.50
CA THR A 54 4.63 -2.67 14.10
C THR A 54 3.61 -3.40 13.22
N LYS A 55 3.51 -4.73 13.37
CA LYS A 55 2.47 -5.52 12.70
C LYS A 55 1.05 -5.02 13.05
N GLN A 56 0.82 -4.61 14.30
CA GLN A 56 -0.47 -4.02 14.69
C GLN A 56 -0.76 -2.72 13.95
N ASN A 57 0.25 -1.89 13.69
CA ASN A 57 0.11 -0.69 12.88
C ASN A 57 -0.27 -1.04 11.43
N VAL A 58 0.35 -2.08 10.85
CA VAL A 58 -0.03 -2.58 9.52
C VAL A 58 -1.50 -2.98 9.50
N SER A 59 -1.96 -3.83 10.41
CA SER A 59 -3.37 -4.27 10.43
C SER A 59 -4.36 -3.12 10.59
N LYS A 60 -4.03 -2.11 11.41
CA LYS A 60 -4.85 -0.89 11.56
C LYS A 60 -4.94 -0.09 10.25
N LEU A 61 -3.81 0.06 9.54
CA LEU A 61 -3.76 0.81 8.29
C LEU A 61 -4.48 0.08 7.15
N LEU A 62 -4.39 -1.25 7.09
CA LEU A 62 -5.17 -2.05 6.14
C LEU A 62 -6.66 -1.84 6.35
N LYS A 63 -7.12 -2.00 7.60
CA LYS A 63 -8.52 -1.76 7.95
C LYS A 63 -8.96 -0.33 7.60
N SER A 64 -8.10 0.67 7.87
CA SER A 64 -8.42 2.05 7.54
C SER A 64 -8.60 2.31 6.04
N VAL A 65 -7.92 1.55 5.18
CA VAL A 65 -8.14 1.62 3.72
C VAL A 65 -9.47 0.98 3.36
N GLU A 66 -9.75 -0.22 3.89
CA GLU A 66 -11.02 -0.93 3.64
C GLU A 66 -12.23 -0.12 4.09
N ASP A 67 -12.20 0.45 5.30
CA ASP A 67 -13.26 1.32 5.84
C ASP A 67 -13.49 2.57 4.95
N ARG A 68 -12.52 2.93 4.12
CA ARG A 68 -12.61 4.07 3.20
C ARG A 68 -13.04 3.72 1.79
N ARG A 69 -13.04 2.44 1.41
CA ARG A 69 -13.50 1.99 0.09
C ARG A 69 -15.00 2.27 -0.14
N ASP A 70 -15.76 2.52 0.93
CA ASP A 70 -17.14 3.01 0.81
C ASP A 70 -17.24 4.40 0.13
N GLN A 71 -16.15 5.18 0.13
CA GLN A 71 -16.07 6.47 -0.55
C GLN A 71 -15.69 6.27 -2.01
N ARG A 72 -16.65 6.48 -2.93
CA ARG A 72 -16.49 6.26 -4.38
C ARG A 72 -15.22 6.87 -4.98
N ASP A 73 -14.87 8.10 -4.63
CA ASP A 73 -13.69 8.77 -5.18
C ASP A 73 -12.39 8.11 -4.72
N PHE A 74 -12.35 7.65 -3.47
CA PHE A 74 -11.20 6.96 -2.91
C PHE A 74 -11.06 5.56 -3.52
N ASP A 75 -12.14 4.79 -3.59
CA ASP A 75 -12.13 3.45 -4.17
C ASP A 75 -11.72 3.50 -5.64
N ARG A 76 -12.26 4.43 -6.43
CA ARG A 76 -11.83 4.63 -7.82
C ARG A 76 -10.34 4.95 -7.93
N ALA A 77 -9.84 5.87 -7.09
CA ALA A 77 -8.42 6.23 -7.12
C ALA A 77 -7.53 5.05 -6.69
N LEU A 78 -7.96 4.25 -5.71
CA LEU A 78 -7.26 3.07 -5.25
C LEU A 78 -7.25 1.96 -6.32
N SER A 79 -8.37 1.70 -6.99
CA SER A 79 -8.43 0.70 -8.07
C SER A 79 -7.55 1.04 -9.26
N LEU A 80 -7.44 2.34 -9.61
CA LEU A 80 -6.48 2.78 -10.63
C LEU A 80 -5.03 2.50 -10.20
N LEU A 81 -4.71 2.68 -8.91
CA LEU A 81 -3.40 2.35 -8.38
C LEU A 81 -3.14 0.85 -8.37
N GLU A 82 -4.13 0.04 -8.00
CA GLU A 82 -4.05 -1.42 -8.02
C GLU A 82 -3.72 -1.91 -9.44
N ALA A 83 -4.43 -1.43 -10.46
CA ALA A 83 -4.17 -1.75 -11.86
C ALA A 83 -2.75 -1.34 -12.30
N VAL A 84 -2.31 -0.12 -11.99
CA VAL A 84 -0.96 0.35 -12.34
C VAL A 84 0.13 -0.49 -11.68
N VAL A 85 -0.06 -0.91 -10.43
CA VAL A 85 0.89 -1.78 -9.72
C VAL A 85 0.94 -3.19 -10.31
N LEU A 86 -0.20 -3.69 -10.81
CA LEU A 86 -0.29 -4.98 -11.51
C LEU A 86 0.20 -4.91 -12.97
N GLY A 87 0.28 -3.72 -13.55
CA GLY A 87 0.68 -3.50 -14.93
C GLY A 87 -0.46 -3.67 -15.93
N GLU A 88 -1.70 -3.40 -15.50
CA GLU A 88 -2.93 -3.47 -16.29
C GLU A 88 -3.35 -2.11 -16.87
#